data_AF-A0A5M6DEE3-F1
#
_entry.id   AF-A0A5M6DEE3-F1
#
_cell.length_a   1.000
_cell.length_b   1.000
_cell.length_c   1.000
_cell.angle_alpha   90.00
_cell.angle_beta   90.00
_cell.angle_gamma   90.00
#
_symmetry.space_group_name_H-M   'P 1'
#
loop_
_entity.id
_entity.type
_entity.pdbx_description
1 polymer ?
#
loop_
_entity_poly.entity_id
_entity_poly.type
_entity_poly.pdbx_seq_one_letter_code
_entity_poly.pdbx_strand_id
1 'polypeptide(L)' 'MDNSNPSIEALAEQSDPGIVREFIWFLRYNKKWWLTPILVILLALVALAFFTASPAAPFIYTLF' A
#
# COMPACT_ATOMS: atom_id res chain seq x y z
N MET A 1 -6.57 -50.49 -8.45
CA MET A 1 -5.71 -49.34 -8.72
C MET A 1 -6.37 -48.14 -8.08
N ASP A 2 -5.82 -47.64 -6.97
CA ASP A 2 -6.35 -46.46 -6.27
C ASP A 2 -5.95 -45.21 -7.06
N ASN A 3 -6.93 -44.60 -7.70
CA ASN A 3 -6.81 -43.37 -8.46
C ASN A 3 -6.80 -42.20 -7.47
N SER A 4 -5.60 -41.91 -6.95
CA SER A 4 -5.25 -40.78 -6.10
C SER A 4 -5.36 -39.42 -6.81
N ASN A 5 -6.47 -39.18 -7.50
CA ASN A 5 -6.88 -37.85 -7.93
C ASN A 5 -7.69 -37.26 -6.79
N PRO A 6 -7.21 -36.22 -6.09
CA PRO A 6 -8.02 -35.55 -5.08
C PRO A 6 -9.35 -35.12 -5.74
N SER A 7 -10.46 -35.50 -5.10
CA SER A 7 -11.81 -35.17 -5.53
C SER A 7 -11.93 -33.65 -5.70
N ILE A 8 -12.51 -33.20 -6.82
CA ILE A 8 -12.66 -31.76 -7.14
C ILE A 8 -13.47 -31.07 -6.03
N GLU A 9 -14.36 -31.82 -5.37
CA GLU A 9 -15.11 -31.42 -4.19
C GLU A 9 -14.20 -31.02 -3.01
N ALA A 10 -13.09 -31.74 -2.79
CA ALA A 10 -12.12 -31.42 -1.74
C ALA A 10 -11.25 -30.19 -2.09
N LEU A 11 -11.17 -29.82 -3.37
CA LEU A 11 -10.50 -28.59 -3.81
C LEU A 11 -11.43 -27.38 -3.62
N ALA A 12 -12.73 -27.55 -3.81
CA ALA A 12 -13.73 -26.49 -3.61
C ALA A 12 -14.01 -26.17 -2.13
N GLU A 13 -13.74 -27.10 -1.22
CA GLU A 13 -13.88 -26.91 0.23
C GLU A 13 -12.72 -26.08 0.83
N GLN A 14 -11.64 -25.85 0.08
CA GLN A 14 -10.58 -24.93 0.46
C GLN A 14 -11.12 -23.50 0.38
N SER A 15 -11.28 -22.88 1.55
CA SER A 15 -11.73 -21.49 1.65
C SER A 15 -10.78 -20.57 0.89
N ASP A 16 -11.26 -20.02 -0.22
CA ASP A 16 -10.51 -19.04 -1.00
C ASP A 16 -10.12 -17.88 -0.07
N PRO A 17 -8.82 -17.54 0.03
CA PRO A 17 -8.40 -16.36 0.77
C PRO A 17 -8.92 -15.14 -0.01
N GLY A 18 -10.10 -14.65 0.35
CA GLY A 18 -10.84 -13.65 -0.45
C GLY A 18 -9.99 -12.50 -0.98
N ILE A 19 -10.40 -11.94 -2.12
CA ILE A 19 -9.66 -10.98 -2.99
C ILE A 19 -8.84 -9.92 -2.22
N VAL A 20 -9.35 -9.39 -1.11
CA VAL A 20 -8.64 -8.40 -0.27
C VAL A 20 -7.34 -8.97 0.30
N ARG A 21 -7.36 -10.22 0.78
CA ARG A 21 -6.18 -10.89 1.37
C ARG A 21 -5.14 -11.16 0.29
N GLU A 22 -5.54 -11.68 -0.86
CA GLU A 22 -4.66 -11.87 -2.02
C GLU A 22 -4.06 -10.56 -2.49
N PHE A 23 -4.84 -9.49 -2.57
CA PHE A 23 -4.36 -8.17 -2.95
C PHE A 23 -3.30 -7.64 -1.97
N ILE A 24 -3.52 -7.77 -0.66
CA ILE A 24 -2.54 -7.38 0.36
C ILE A 24 -1.27 -8.23 0.24
N TRP A 25 -1.40 -9.53 -0.02
CA TRP A 25 -0.28 -10.43 -0.25
C TRP A 25 0.53 -10.05 -1.49
N PHE A 26 -0.16 -9.77 -2.60
CA PHE A 26 0.44 -9.31 -3.85
C PHE A 26 1.16 -7.97 -3.67
N LEU A 27 0.54 -7.02 -2.95
CA LEU A 27 1.18 -5.75 -2.58
C LEU A 27 2.46 -6.02 -1.78
N ARG A 28 2.41 -6.85 -0.74
CA ARG A 28 3.58 -7.16 0.10
C ARG A 28 4.70 -7.82 -0.70
N TYR A 29 4.38 -8.66 -1.68
CA TYR A 29 5.35 -9.36 -2.51
C TYR A 29 6.05 -8.41 -3.52
N ASN A 30 5.32 -7.48 -4.13
CA ASN A 30 5.86 -6.54 -5.13
C ASN A 30 6.51 -5.28 -4.55
N LYS A 31 6.32 -5.00 -3.25
CA LYS A 31 6.57 -3.69 -2.63
C LYS A 31 8.01 -3.18 -2.61
N LYS A 32 9.02 -4.05 -2.61
CA LYS A 32 10.40 -3.61 -2.27
C LYS A 32 11.06 -2.72 -3.33
N TRP A 33 10.73 -2.89 -4.61
CA TRP A 33 11.39 -2.17 -5.71
C TRP A 33 10.51 -1.08 -6.34
N TRP A 34 9.19 -1.29 -6.43
CA TRP A 34 8.27 -0.34 -7.07
C TRP A 34 7.60 0.63 -6.09
N LEU A 35 7.31 0.22 -4.85
CA LEU A 35 6.64 1.11 -3.88
C LEU A 35 7.62 2.08 -3.20
N THR A 36 8.86 1.63 -3.00
CA THR A 36 9.93 2.40 -2.38
C THR A 36 10.12 3.79 -3.02
N PRO A 37 10.30 3.93 -4.36
CA PRO A 37 10.47 5.25 -4.97
C PRO A 37 9.25 6.16 -4.79
N ILE A 38 8.02 5.61 -4.85
CA ILE A 38 6.78 6.37 -4.65
C ILE A 38 6.71 6.91 -3.23
N LEU A 39 6.99 6.07 -2.23
CA LEU A 39 7.00 6.48 -0.83
C LEU A 39 8.06 7.53 -0.54
N VAL A 40 9.26 7.40 -1.12
CA VAL A 40 10.35 8.37 -0.94
C VAL A 40 9.95 9.74 -1.47
N ILE A 41 9.39 9.82 -2.68
CA ILE A 41 8.93 11.09 -3.27
C ILE A 41 7.79 11.68 -2.44
N LEU A 42 6.82 10.86 -2.01
CA LEU A 42 5.69 11.34 -1.20
C LEU A 42 6.15 11.92 0.13
N LEU A 43 7.11 11.27 0.79
CA LEU A 43 7.70 11.74 2.04
C LEU A 43 8.52 13.01 1.82
N ALA A 44 9.25 13.10 0.70
CA ALA A 44 9.95 14.33 0.31
C ALA A 44 8.99 15.50 0.06
N LEU A 45 7.84 15.26 -0.57
CA LEU A 45 6.81 16.29 -0.78
C LEU A 45 6.20 16.77 0.55
N VAL A 46 5.91 15.86 1.48
CA VAL A 46 5.43 16.22 2.83
C VAL A 46 6.50 17.04 3.58
N ALA A 47 7.76 16.60 3.52
CA ALA A 47 8.87 17.32 4.14
C ALA A 47 9.01 18.72 3.53
N LEU A 48 8.99 18.84 2.21
CA LEU A 48 9.07 20.13 1.52
C LEU A 48 7.91 21.04 1.89
N ALA A 49 6.67 20.53 1.92
CA ALA A 49 5.49 21.27 2.36
C ALA A 49 5.63 21.79 3.80
N PHE A 50 6.25 21.00 4.67
CA PHE A 50 6.55 21.42 6.04
C PHE A 50 7.60 22.55 6.09
N PHE A 51 8.63 22.49 5.25
CA PHE A 51 9.64 23.55 5.15
C PHE A 51 9.14 24.83 4.46
N THR A 52 8.16 24.74 3.56
CA THR A 52 7.58 25.91 2.87
C THR A 52 6.45 26.58 3.64
N ALA A 53 5.87 25.90 4.63
CA ALA A 53 4.88 26.48 5.52
C ALA A 53 5.54 27.52 6.44
N SER A 54 5.70 28.76 5.97
CA SER A 54 6.05 29.88 6.84
C SER A 54 4.95 30.02 7.91
N PRO A 55 5.28 29.88 9.22
CA PRO A 55 4.30 30.10 10.28
C PRO A 55 3.72 31.53 10.26
N ALA A 56 4.40 32.46 9.58
CA ALA A 56 4.00 33.85 9.42
C ALA A 56 3.05 34.09 8.24
N ALA A 57 2.83 33.11 7.34
CA ALA A 57 1.94 33.26 6.18
C ALA A 57 0.50 33.73 6.52
N PRO A 58 -0.17 33.26 7.60
CA PRO A 58 -1.49 33.77 7.98
C PRO A 58 -1.44 35.13 8.68
N PHE A 59 -0.27 35.59 9.13
CA PHE A 59 -0.10 36.81 9.93
C PHE A 59 0.54 37.98 9.15
N ILE A 60 0.76 37.82 7.84
CA ILE A 60 1.31 38.88 6.99
C ILE A 60 0.48 40.18 7.08
N TYR A 61 -0.84 40.07 7.31
CA TYR A 61 -1.76 41.20 7.46
C TYR A 61 -1.76 41.84 8.85
N THR A 62 -1.08 41.24 9.84
CA THR A 62 -1.01 41.80 11.20
C THR A 62 0.20 42.70 11.42
N LEU A 63 1.14 42.72 10.47
CA LEU A 63 2.39 43.52 10.52
C LEU A 63 2.25 44.90 9.85
N PHE A 64 1.09 45.22 9.29
CA PHE A 64 0.79 46.50 8.62
C PHE A 64 -0.41 47.19 9.28
#